data_AF-A0A937LD09-F1
#
_entry.id   AF-A0A937LD09-F1
#
_cell.length_a   1.000
_cell.length_b   1.000
_cell.length_c   1.000
_cell.angle_alpha   90.00
_cell.angle_beta   90.00
_cell.angle_gamma   90.00
#
_symmetry.space_group_name_H-M   'P 1'
#
loop_
_entity.id
_entity.type
_entity.pdbx_description
1 polymer ?
#
loop_
_entity_poly.entity_id
_entity_poly.type
_entity_poly.pdbx_seq_one_letter_code
_entity_poly.pdbx_strand_id
1 'polypeptide(L)'
;QELLVVNLFARMSPHPAALQRASDPVGVKNDQVLQVCFERWACDPQVDLWCGWGVNGGRGLRAHDVLRKLQPLSCQRRIHCPNSLGPLSLALTRAGQPRHPLFAPKQSTLSPFRWAETGAIRHPESITTD
;
A
#
# COMPACT_ATOMS: atom_id res chain seq x y z
N GLN A 1 -13.71 -15.88 0.30
CA GLN A 1 -12.66 -14.84 0.35
C GLN A 1 -11.26 -15.43 0.23
N GLU A 2 -10.52 -15.00 -0.79
CA GLU A 2 -9.07 -15.12 -0.92
C GLU A 2 -8.40 -13.82 -0.46
N LEU A 3 -7.24 -13.92 0.19
CA LEU A 3 -6.44 -12.76 0.61
C LEU A 3 -5.17 -12.67 -0.22
N LEU A 4 -5.04 -11.59 -0.99
CA LEU A 4 -3.88 -11.30 -1.81
C LEU A 4 -2.91 -10.38 -1.05
N VAL A 5 -1.67 -10.85 -0.90
CA VAL A 5 -0.58 -10.11 -0.27
C VAL A 5 0.50 -9.88 -1.32
N VAL A 6 0.83 -8.62 -1.58
CA VAL A 6 1.84 -8.26 -2.58
C VAL A 6 3.17 -7.87 -1.94
N ASN A 7 4.26 -8.24 -2.62
CA ASN A 7 5.58 -7.73 -2.29
C ASN A 7 5.88 -6.50 -3.15
N LEU A 8 6.42 -5.43 -2.54
CA LEU A 8 6.76 -4.21 -3.28
C LEU A 8 8.01 -4.38 -4.17
N PHE A 9 8.80 -5.42 -3.94
CA PHE A 9 10.10 -5.65 -4.55
C PHE A 9 10.22 -7.11 -5.02
N ALA A 10 10.84 -7.34 -6.18
CA ALA A 10 11.15 -8.70 -6.63
C ALA A 10 12.27 -9.35 -5.81
N ARG A 11 13.17 -8.54 -5.23
CA ARG A 11 14.27 -9.07 -4.41
C ARG A 11 13.73 -9.62 -3.08
N MET A 12 13.74 -10.94 -2.97
CA MET A 12 13.45 -11.66 -1.73
C MET A 12 14.75 -12.02 -1.01
N SER A 13 14.78 -11.83 0.30
CA SER A 13 15.93 -12.18 1.15
C SER A 13 15.48 -12.27 2.61
N PRO A 14 15.97 -13.25 3.38
CA PRO A 14 15.75 -13.27 4.83
C PRO A 14 16.49 -12.13 5.55
N HIS A 15 17.47 -11.50 4.89
CA HIS A 15 18.23 -10.38 5.41
C HIS A 15 17.73 -9.06 4.79
N PRO A 16 17.09 -8.16 5.56
CA PRO A 16 16.60 -6.86 5.05
C PRO A 16 17.71 -6.00 4.44
N ALA A 17 18.94 -6.11 4.96
CA ALA A 17 20.10 -5.39 4.44
C ALA A 17 20.46 -5.77 2.98
N ALA A 18 20.05 -6.96 2.51
CA ALA A 18 20.28 -7.35 1.12
C ALA A 18 19.38 -6.56 0.15
N LEU A 19 18.17 -6.20 0.57
CA LEU A 19 17.27 -5.35 -0.21
C LEU A 19 17.86 -3.95 -0.40
N GLN A 20 18.51 -3.42 0.65
CA GLN A 20 19.12 -2.09 0.62
C GLN A 20 20.33 -2.00 -0.31
N ARG A 21 21.13 -3.08 -0.38
CA ARG A 21 22.33 -3.18 -1.22
C ARG A 21 22.04 -3.55 -2.67
N ALA A 22 20.83 -3.96 -2.99
CA ALA A 22 20.46 -4.27 -4.37
C ALA A 22 20.44 -2.99 -5.22
N SER A 23 21.08 -3.05 -6.39
CA SER A 23 21.05 -1.97 -7.39
C SER A 23 19.63 -1.78 -7.92
N ASP A 24 18.96 -2.88 -8.28
CA ASP A 24 17.54 -2.91 -8.65
C ASP A 24 16.77 -3.92 -7.77
N PRO A 25 16.24 -3.49 -6.62
CA PRO A 25 15.40 -4.37 -5.80
C PRO A 25 13.99 -4.55 -6.36
N VAL A 26 13.51 -3.62 -7.20
CA VAL A 26 12.16 -3.67 -7.76
C VAL A 26 12.08 -4.82 -8.76
N GLY A 27 13.05 -4.90 -9.68
CA GLY A 27 13.11 -5.92 -10.70
C GLY A 27 12.14 -5.67 -11.86
N VAL A 28 12.58 -6.01 -13.07
CA VAL A 28 11.92 -5.67 -14.35
C VAL A 28 10.47 -6.15 -14.50
N LYS A 29 10.08 -7.24 -13.83
CA LYS A 29 8.72 -7.83 -13.95
C LYS A 29 7.78 -7.47 -12.80
N ASN A 30 8.27 -6.87 -11.73
CA ASN A 30 7.50 -6.72 -10.50
C ASN A 30 6.27 -5.82 -10.70
N ASP A 31 6.41 -4.76 -11.47
CA ASP A 31 5.29 -3.87 -11.81
C ASP A 31 4.22 -4.58 -12.64
N GLN A 32 4.60 -5.48 -13.54
CA GLN A 32 3.65 -6.27 -14.32
C GLN A 32 2.86 -7.23 -13.42
N VAL A 33 3.54 -7.89 -12.48
CA VAL A 33 2.90 -8.79 -11.50
C VAL A 33 1.94 -8.00 -10.61
N LEU A 34 2.36 -6.85 -10.08
CA LEU A 34 1.49 -5.98 -9.28
C LEU A 34 0.26 -5.53 -10.06
N GLN A 35 0.43 -5.16 -11.33
CA GLN A 35 -0.69 -4.75 -12.18
C GLN A 35 -1.73 -5.88 -12.31
N VAL A 36 -1.31 -7.09 -12.66
CA VAL A 36 -2.20 -8.26 -12.77
C VAL A 36 -2.90 -8.55 -11.44
N CYS A 37 -2.17 -8.50 -10.32
CA CYS A 37 -2.75 -8.69 -9.00
C CYS A 37 -3.81 -7.63 -8.66
N PHE A 38 -3.53 -6.37 -8.97
CA PHE A 38 -4.45 -5.27 -8.67
C PHE A 38 -5.66 -5.25 -9.59
N GLU A 39 -5.52 -5.60 -10.86
CA GLU A 39 -6.64 -5.73 -11.80
C GLU A 39 -7.58 -6.86 -11.38
N ARG A 40 -7.02 -8.02 -11.00
CA ARG A 40 -7.80 -9.14 -10.43
C ARG A 40 -8.55 -8.70 -9.19
N TRP A 41 -7.85 -8.06 -8.25
CA TRP A 41 -8.48 -7.51 -7.06
C TRP A 41 -9.55 -6.45 -7.40
N ALA A 42 -9.36 -5.62 -8.41
CA ALA A 42 -10.35 -4.58 -8.74
C ALA A 42 -11.67 -5.15 -9.26
N CYS A 43 -11.66 -6.34 -9.86
CA CYS A 43 -12.83 -6.93 -10.53
C CYS A 43 -13.46 -8.09 -9.75
N ASP A 44 -12.73 -8.74 -8.84
CA ASP A 44 -13.20 -9.93 -8.12
C ASP A 44 -13.62 -9.59 -6.67
N PRO A 45 -14.92 -9.69 -6.34
CA PRO A 45 -15.42 -9.42 -5.00
C PRO A 45 -14.97 -10.47 -3.97
N GLN A 46 -14.47 -11.62 -4.40
CA GLN A 46 -13.94 -12.67 -3.52
C GLN A 46 -12.48 -12.47 -3.17
N VAL A 47 -11.79 -11.49 -3.77
CA VAL A 47 -10.37 -11.20 -3.51
C VAL A 47 -10.27 -9.93 -2.67
N ASP A 48 -9.61 -10.02 -1.52
CA ASP A 48 -9.19 -8.87 -0.73
C ASP A 48 -7.70 -8.61 -0.91
N LEU A 49 -7.30 -7.34 -0.91
CA LEU A 49 -5.90 -6.92 -1.04
C LEU A 49 -5.41 -6.41 0.31
N TRP A 50 -4.31 -6.98 0.80
CA TRP A 50 -3.66 -6.51 2.02
C TRP A 50 -2.33 -5.80 1.70
N CYS A 51 -2.28 -4.54 2.10
CA CYS A 51 -1.08 -3.71 2.14
C CYS A 51 -0.42 -3.84 3.52
N GLY A 52 0.82 -4.33 3.57
CA GLY A 52 1.54 -4.63 4.82
C GLY A 52 3.05 -4.41 4.76
N TRP A 53 3.53 -3.44 3.96
CA TRP A 53 4.97 -3.27 3.70
C TRP A 53 5.73 -2.43 4.74
N GLY A 54 5.05 -1.76 5.67
CA GLY A 54 5.68 -0.97 6.73
C GLY A 54 6.49 0.22 6.24
N VAL A 55 7.29 0.81 7.14
CA VAL A 55 8.15 1.97 6.83
C VAL A 55 9.21 1.66 5.77
N ASN A 56 9.68 0.41 5.72
CA ASN A 56 10.73 -0.02 4.78
C ASN A 56 10.22 -0.15 3.33
N GLY A 57 8.90 -0.16 3.10
CA GLY A 57 8.34 -0.02 1.76
C GLY A 57 8.65 1.34 1.12
N GLY A 58 9.04 2.33 1.93
CA GLY A 58 9.46 3.66 1.50
C GLY A 58 10.94 3.78 1.11
N ARG A 59 11.62 2.71 0.69
CA ARG A 59 12.94 2.89 0.03
C ARG A 59 12.72 3.73 -1.23
N GLY A 60 13.09 5.01 -1.16
CA GLY A 60 12.75 5.99 -2.18
C GLY A 60 11.24 6.25 -2.25
N LEU A 61 10.68 6.27 -3.47
CA LEU A 61 9.26 6.53 -3.71
C LEU A 61 8.44 5.26 -3.98
N ARG A 62 9.00 4.06 -3.76
CA ARG A 62 8.38 2.81 -4.22
C ARG A 62 6.96 2.59 -3.72
N ALA A 63 6.71 2.72 -2.41
CA ALA A 63 5.36 2.63 -1.87
C ALA A 63 4.41 3.64 -2.53
N HIS A 64 4.86 4.89 -2.74
CA HIS A 64 4.07 5.91 -3.41
C HIS A 64 3.74 5.54 -4.88
N ASP A 65 4.70 4.98 -5.62
CA ASP A 65 4.49 4.56 -7.00
C ASP A 65 3.47 3.43 -7.11
N VAL A 66 3.53 2.46 -6.18
CA VAL A 66 2.57 1.36 -6.11
C VAL A 66 1.17 1.87 -5.73
N LEU A 67 1.08 2.80 -4.79
CA LEU A 67 -0.18 3.43 -4.41
C LEU A 67 -0.81 4.22 -5.55
N ARG A 68 0.00 4.96 -6.33
CA ARG A 68 -0.45 5.68 -7.52
C ARG A 68 -1.04 4.73 -8.57
N LYS A 69 -0.46 3.55 -8.76
CA LYS A 69 -1.02 2.49 -9.64
C LYS A 69 -2.31 1.90 -9.08
N LEU A 70 -2.43 1.78 -7.76
CA LEU A 70 -3.60 1.21 -7.09
C LEU A 70 -4.81 2.16 -7.04
N GLN A 71 -4.58 3.48 -7.06
CA GLN A 71 -5.63 4.51 -6.96
C GLN A 71 -6.73 4.39 -8.03
N PRO A 72 -6.43 4.35 -9.36
CA PRO A 72 -7.48 4.19 -10.37
C PRO A 72 -8.25 2.87 -10.21
N LEU A 73 -7.56 1.78 -9.86
CA LEU A 73 -8.15 0.47 -9.65
C LEU A 73 -9.03 0.42 -8.39
N SER A 74 -8.74 1.23 -7.39
CA SER A 74 -9.60 1.41 -6.22
C SER A 74 -10.91 2.11 -6.57
N CYS A 75 -10.89 3.03 -7.53
CA CYS A 75 -12.12 3.64 -8.07
C CYS A 75 -12.94 2.60 -8.83
N GLN A 76 -12.30 1.82 -9.69
CA GLN A 76 -12.93 0.73 -10.42
C GLN A 76 -13.57 -0.31 -9.47
N ARG A 77 -12.85 -0.72 -8.41
CA ARG A 77 -13.40 -1.68 -7.43
C ARG A 77 -14.67 -1.17 -6.75
N ARG A 78 -14.79 0.12 -6.45
CA ARG A 78 -16.03 0.67 -5.87
C ARG A 78 -17.24 0.52 -6.80
N ILE A 79 -17.01 0.47 -8.11
CA ILE A 79 -18.06 0.31 -9.12
C ILE A 79 -18.42 -1.18 -9.27
N HIS A 80 -17.42 -2.05 -9.47
CA HIS A 80 -17.67 -3.49 -9.70
C HIS A 80 -17.97 -4.28 -8.44
N CYS A 81 -17.44 -3.84 -7.29
CA CYS A 81 -17.55 -4.51 -6.01
C CYS A 81 -17.96 -3.50 -4.91
N PRO A 82 -19.19 -2.94 -4.98
CA PRO A 82 -19.61 -1.81 -4.13
C PRO A 82 -19.62 -2.13 -2.63
N ASN A 83 -19.78 -3.40 -2.26
CA ASN A 83 -19.77 -3.86 -0.87
C ASN A 83 -18.36 -4.16 -0.33
N SER A 84 -17.31 -3.96 -1.13
CA SER A 84 -15.94 -4.26 -0.71
C SER A 84 -15.28 -3.09 0.05
N LEU A 85 -14.36 -3.42 0.97
CA LEU A 85 -13.74 -2.45 1.89
C LEU A 85 -12.56 -1.65 1.29
N GLY A 86 -12.30 -1.80 -0.02
CA GLY A 86 -11.10 -1.27 -0.67
C GLY A 86 -9.84 -2.06 -0.28
N PRO A 87 -8.63 -1.51 -0.48
CA PRO A 87 -7.42 -2.17 -0.01
C PRO A 87 -7.43 -2.16 1.52
N LEU A 88 -6.76 -3.13 2.14
CA LEU A 88 -6.79 -3.36 3.58
C LEU A 88 -5.41 -3.20 4.21
N SER A 89 -5.37 -2.87 5.49
CA SER A 89 -4.15 -2.85 6.30
C SER A 89 -4.47 -3.22 7.75
N LEU A 90 -3.48 -3.68 8.51
CA LEU A 90 -3.66 -3.98 9.94
C LEU A 90 -3.71 -2.71 10.81
N ALA A 91 -2.98 -1.68 10.39
CA ALA A 91 -2.92 -0.36 11.01
C ALA A 91 -2.05 0.54 10.12
N LEU A 92 -1.88 1.78 10.52
CA LEU A 92 -0.88 2.68 9.95
C LEU A 92 0.33 2.83 10.89
N THR A 93 1.46 3.20 10.29
CA THR A 93 2.62 3.75 10.98
C THR A 93 2.41 5.25 11.21
N ARG A 94 3.26 5.90 12.01
CA ARG A 94 3.20 7.36 12.22
C ARG A 94 3.33 8.16 10.91
N ALA A 95 4.02 7.61 9.92
CA ALA A 95 4.22 8.21 8.61
C ALA A 95 3.10 7.84 7.59
N GLY A 96 1.98 7.25 8.04
CA GLY A 96 0.86 6.88 7.16
C GLY A 96 1.08 5.62 6.31
N GLN A 97 2.24 4.94 6.42
CA GLN A 97 2.47 3.66 5.73
C GLN A 97 1.67 2.53 6.38
N PRO A 98 1.17 1.55 5.61
CA PRO A 98 0.50 0.37 6.17
C PRO A 98 1.47 -0.41 7.05
N ARG A 99 1.03 -0.76 8.27
CA ARG A 99 1.86 -1.43 9.26
C ARG A 99 2.24 -2.83 8.77
N HIS A 100 3.52 -3.15 8.92
CA HIS A 100 4.02 -4.49 8.61
C HIS A 100 3.54 -5.50 9.67
N PRO A 101 3.10 -6.71 9.28
CA PRO A 101 2.56 -7.71 10.21
C PRO A 101 3.52 -8.10 11.34
N LEU A 102 4.83 -8.11 11.09
CA LEU A 102 5.85 -8.35 12.13
C LEU A 102 5.75 -7.39 13.33
N PHE A 103 5.20 -6.18 13.12
CA PHE A 103 5.06 -5.14 14.14
C PHE A 103 3.59 -4.88 14.53
N ALA A 104 2.69 -5.84 14.23
CA ALA A 104 1.29 -5.79 14.61
C ALA A 104 0.97 -6.88 15.65
N PRO A 105 0.06 -6.64 16.60
CA PRO A 105 -0.46 -7.68 17.48
C PRO A 105 -1.02 -8.89 16.72
N LYS A 106 -0.88 -10.09 17.27
CA LYS A 106 -1.41 -11.33 16.66
C LYS A 106 -2.92 -11.30 16.42
N GLN A 107 -3.65 -10.51 17.21
CA GLN A 107 -5.10 -10.38 17.14
C GLN A 107 -5.56 -9.19 16.29
N SER A 108 -4.64 -8.53 15.57
CA SER A 108 -5.02 -7.43 14.68
C SER A 108 -5.92 -7.91 13.55
N THR A 109 -6.96 -7.13 13.28
CA THR A 109 -7.89 -7.35 12.18
C THR A 109 -7.57 -6.42 11.03
N LEU A 110 -7.84 -6.89 9.81
CA LEU A 110 -7.73 -6.04 8.63
C LEU A 110 -8.82 -4.97 8.64
N SER A 111 -8.43 -3.76 8.27
CA SER A 111 -9.32 -2.60 8.17
C SER A 111 -9.07 -1.85 6.86
N PRO A 112 -10.05 -1.06 6.37
CA PRO A 112 -9.88 -0.26 5.18
C PRO A 112 -8.61 0.61 5.26
N PHE A 113 -7.73 0.42 4.30
CA PHE A 113 -6.54 1.24 4.15
C PHE A 113 -6.91 2.53 3.40
N ARG A 114 -6.76 3.65 4.09
CA ARG A 114 -6.97 4.99 3.53
C ARG A 114 -5.62 5.68 3.48
N TRP A 115 -5.10 5.83 2.28
CA TRP A 115 -3.91 6.63 2.05
C TRP A 115 -4.29 8.10 2.10
N ALA A 116 -3.80 8.82 3.11
CA ALA A 116 -3.74 10.27 3.01
C ALA A 116 -2.58 10.58 2.06
N GLU A 117 -2.88 11.01 0.84
CA GLU A 117 -1.89 11.81 0.12
C GLU A 117 -1.44 12.90 1.09
N THR A 118 -0.13 13.15 1.17
CA THR A 118 0.41 14.22 2.01
C THR A 118 -0.23 15.50 1.50
N GLY A 119 -1.38 15.87 2.06
CA GLY A 119 -1.95 17.17 1.90
C GLY A 119 -0.83 18.09 2.33
N ALA A 120 -0.39 18.95 1.42
CA ALA A 120 0.43 20.09 1.79
C ALA A 120 -0.19 20.62 3.08
N ILE A 121 0.56 20.53 4.18
CA ILE A 121 0.14 21.09 5.46
C ILE A 121 0.07 22.59 5.15
N ARG A 122 -1.12 23.05 4.75
CA ARG A 122 -1.45 24.47 4.70
C ARG A 122 -1.31 24.88 6.15
N HIS A 123 -0.18 25.51 6.46
CA HIS A 123 -0.06 26.26 7.69
C HIS A 123 -1.26 27.21 7.70
N PRO A 124 -2.02 27.31 8.79
CA PRO A 124 -2.98 28.38 8.91
C PRO A 124 -2.16 29.67 8.84
N GLU A 125 -2.22 30.37 7.70
CA GLU A 125 -1.80 31.76 7.66
C GLU A 125 -2.73 32.47 8.63
N SER A 126 -2.18 32.83 9.79
CA SER A 126 -2.82 33.70 10.75
C SER A 126 -3.16 34.99 10.02
N ILE A 127 -4.43 35.15 9.69
CA ILE A 127 -5.01 36.41 9.25
C ILE A 127 -4.95 37.32 10.47
N THR A 128 -3.91 38.13 10.57
CA THR A 128 -3.93 39.30 11.43
C THR A 128 -4.80 40.33 10.72
N THR A 129 -6.01 40.52 11.25
CA THR A 129 -6.91 41.62 10.91
C THR A 129 -6.31 42.91 11.45
N ASP A 130 -6.07 43.88 10.56
CA ASP A 130 -6.01 45.31 10.91
C ASP A 130 -7.43 45.90 10.92
#